data_AF-A0A3S3JFI9-F1
#
_entry.id   AF-A0A3S3JFI9-F1
#
_cell.length_a   1.000
_cell.length_b   1.000
_cell.length_c   1.000
_cell.angle_alpha   90.00
_cell.angle_beta   90.00
_cell.angle_gamma   90.00
#
_symmetry.space_group_name_H-M   'P 1'
#
loop_
_entity.id
_entity.type
_entity.pdbx_description
1 polymer ?
#
loop_
_entity_poly.entity_id
_entity_poly.type
_entity_poly.pdbx_seq_one_letter_code
_entity_poly.pdbx_strand_id
1 'polypeptide(L)' 'ITQMSNALGTVTPIKEIVRIAHARGIPVLVDGSQSAVHMPIDVQDLDCDFFVFTGHKVYGPSGIGVLYGKKDRLEE' A
#
# COMPACT_ATOMS: atom_id res chain seq x y z
N ILE A 1 0.13 -5.81 -4.57
CA ILE A 1 1.13 -6.60 -3.82
C ILE A 1 1.07 -6.23 -2.34
N THR A 2 1.26 -7.18 -1.41
CA THR A 2 1.24 -6.88 0.04
C THR A 2 2.58 -6.28 0.49
N GLN A 3 2.54 -5.23 1.31
CA GLN A 3 3.74 -4.65 1.93
C GLN A 3 4.25 -5.50 3.10
N MET A 4 3.32 -6.10 3.86
CA MET A 4 3.64 -6.99 4.96
C MET A 4 2.65 -8.15 5.00
N SER A 5 3.15 -9.39 4.95
CA SER A 5 2.30 -10.57 5.04
C SER A 5 1.67 -10.70 6.43
N ASN A 6 0.35 -10.89 6.48
CA ASN A 6 -0.37 -11.22 7.71
C ASN A 6 -0.15 -12.68 8.17
N ALA A 7 0.34 -13.55 7.29
CA ALA A 7 0.58 -14.95 7.59
C ALA A 7 2.05 -15.22 7.95
N LEU A 8 2.98 -14.61 7.21
CA LEU A 8 4.41 -14.88 7.32
C LEU A 8 5.18 -13.78 8.05
N GLY A 9 4.59 -12.59 8.23
CA GLY A 9 5.27 -11.41 8.77
C GLY A 9 6.30 -10.78 7.82
N THR A 10 6.54 -11.38 6.64
CA THR A 10 7.50 -10.90 5.65
C THR A 10 7.16 -9.49 5.19
N VAL A 11 8.14 -8.57 5.27
CA VAL A 11 8.08 -7.25 4.65
C VAL A 11 8.66 -7.33 3.24
N THR A 12 7.90 -6.92 2.24
CA THR A 12 8.33 -6.99 0.84
C THR A 12 9.11 -5.73 0.45
N PRO A 13 10.07 -5.82 -0.50
CA PRO A 13 10.85 -4.67 -0.95
C PRO A 13 10.02 -3.78 -1.91
N ILE A 14 8.95 -3.16 -1.41
CA ILE A 14 7.95 -2.46 -2.23
C ILE A 14 8.56 -1.41 -3.17
N LYS A 15 9.48 -0.56 -2.70
CA LYS A 15 10.10 0.48 -3.53
C LYS A 15 10.74 -0.08 -4.79
N GLU A 16 11.48 -1.18 -4.65
CA GLU A 16 12.15 -1.82 -5.78
C GLU A 16 11.14 -2.44 -6.75
N ILE A 17 10.07 -3.03 -6.21
CA ILE A 17 8.99 -3.61 -7.02
C ILE A 17 8.25 -2.52 -7.79
N VAL A 18 7.92 -1.41 -7.15
CA VAL A 18 7.29 -0.24 -7.78
C VAL A 18 8.19 0.30 -8.89
N ARG A 19 9.48 0.52 -8.62
CA ARG A 19 10.47 0.97 -9.61
C ARG A 19 10.52 0.07 -10.85
N ILE A 20 10.53 -1.25 -10.67
CA ILE A 20 10.57 -2.23 -11.77
C ILE A 20 9.24 -2.21 -12.57
N ALA A 21 8.10 -2.09 -11.88
CA ALA A 21 6.78 -2.04 -12.51
C ALA A 21 6.60 -0.76 -13.33
N HIS A 22 6.97 0.39 -12.77
CA HIS A 22 6.90 1.70 -13.42
C HIS A 22 7.80 1.80 -14.65
N ALA A 23 8.98 1.17 -14.62
CA ALA A 23 9.85 1.06 -15.80
C ALA A 23 9.18 0.34 -17.00
N ARG A 24 8.04 -0.33 -16.77
CA ARG A 24 7.22 -1.02 -17.77
C ARG A 24 5.84 -0.39 -17.94
N GLY A 25 5.58 0.77 -17.33
CA GLY A 25 4.28 1.43 -17.35
C GLY A 25 3.18 0.67 -16.60
N ILE A 26 3.54 -0.18 -15.64
CA ILE A 26 2.58 -0.99 -14.88
C ILE A 26 2.26 -0.28 -13.56
N PRO A 27 0.99 0.07 -13.28
CA PRO A 27 0.61 0.66 -12.01
C PRO A 27 0.63 -0.37 -10.88
N VAL A 28 0.95 0.08 -9.67
CA VAL A 28 1.09 -0.79 -8.49
C VAL A 28 0.13 -0.38 -7.38
N LEU A 29 -0.76 -1.32 -7.03
CA LEU A 29 -1.53 -1.27 -5.79
C LEU A 29 -0.77 -1.99 -4.68
N VAL A 30 -0.55 -1.30 -3.56
CA VAL A 30 0.07 -1.83 -2.35
C VAL A 30 -1.01 -2.10 -1.30
N ASP A 31 -1.10 -3.35 -0.85
CA ASP A 31 -1.90 -3.73 0.32
C ASP A 31 -1.08 -3.54 1.59
N GLY A 32 -1.41 -2.48 2.32
CA GLY A 32 -0.78 -2.09 3.57
C GLY A 32 -1.58 -2.50 4.81
N SER A 33 -2.57 -3.38 4.70
CA SER A 33 -3.47 -3.72 5.81
C SER A 33 -2.73 -4.23 7.05
N GLN A 34 -1.60 -4.94 6.88
CA GLN A 34 -0.77 -5.39 8.01
C GLN A 34 0.37 -4.42 8.34
N SER A 35 0.91 -3.69 7.36
CA SER A 35 2.03 -2.76 7.61
C SER A 35 1.58 -1.48 8.32
N ALA A 36 0.40 -0.95 8.00
CA ALA A 36 -0.10 0.33 8.54
C ALA A 36 -0.25 0.36 10.07
N VAL A 37 -0.37 -0.80 10.71
CA VAL A 37 -0.41 -0.94 12.18
C VAL A 37 0.98 -1.11 12.80
N HIS A 38 1.99 -1.54 12.04
CA HIS A 38 3.29 -1.96 12.57
C HIS A 38 4.45 -1.04 12.15
N MET A 39 4.28 -0.18 11.15
CA MET A 39 5.33 0.72 10.68
C MET A 39 4.75 2.02 10.10
N PRO A 40 5.52 3.13 10.12
CA PRO A 40 5.16 4.34 9.40
C PRO A 40 4.99 4.07 7.90
N ILE A 41 3.97 4.70 7.31
CA ILE A 41 3.69 4.61 5.87
C ILE A 41 3.95 5.97 5.23
N ASP A 42 4.85 5.99 4.25
CA ASP A 42 5.09 7.14 3.38
C ASP A 42 4.82 6.72 1.93
N VAL A 43 3.63 7.09 1.43
CA VAL A 43 3.21 6.72 0.07
C VAL A 43 3.96 7.49 -1.02
N GLN A 44 4.55 8.64 -0.71
CA GLN A 44 5.36 9.40 -1.67
C GLN A 44 6.72 8.73 -1.87
N ASP A 45 7.34 8.30 -0.77
CA ASP A 45 8.62 7.57 -0.78
C ASP A 45 8.49 6.14 -1.32
N LEU A 46 7.32 5.50 -1.15
CA LEU A 46 7.01 4.21 -1.79
C LEU A 46 6.69 4.34 -3.29
N ASP A 47 6.26 5.52 -3.71
CA ASP A 47 5.85 5.88 -5.08
C ASP A 47 4.74 4.99 -5.68
N CYS A 48 3.98 4.26 -4.86
CA CYS A 48 2.90 3.40 -5.37
C CYS A 48 1.73 4.21 -5.96
N ASP A 49 1.07 3.66 -6.99
CA ASP A 49 -0.10 4.29 -7.61
C ASP A 49 -1.33 4.26 -6.70
N PHE A 50 -1.48 3.17 -5.94
CA PHE A 50 -2.55 2.99 -4.96
C PHE A 50 -2.02 2.36 -3.67
N PHE A 51 -2.58 2.76 -2.53
CA PHE A 51 -2.30 2.17 -1.24
C PHE A 51 -3.60 1.95 -0.47
N VAL A 52 -3.78 0.76 0.10
CA VAL A 52 -5.00 0.41 0.84
C VAL A 52 -4.67 -0.10 2.24
N PHE A 53 -5.56 0.20 3.19
CA PHE A 53 -5.57 -0.46 4.50
C PHE A 53 -6.98 -0.43 5.11
N THR A 54 -7.19 -1.26 6.15
CA THR A 54 -8.47 -1.37 6.86
C THR A 54 -8.41 -0.77 8.27
N GLY A 55 -9.47 -0.06 8.67
CA GLY A 55 -9.54 0.66 9.94
C GLY A 55 -9.43 -0.24 11.17
N HIS A 56 -10.09 -1.41 11.15
CA HIS A 56 -10.12 -2.31 12.31
C HIS A 56 -8.76 -2.94 12.65
N LYS A 57 -7.78 -2.89 11.73
CA LYS A 57 -6.40 -3.31 12.02
C LYS A 57 -5.56 -2.21 12.64
N VAL A 58 -5.97 -0.95 12.53
CA VAL A 58 -5.28 0.22 13.10
C VAL A 58 -6.05 0.81 14.29
N TYR A 59 -6.70 -0.06 15.06
CA TYR A 59 -7.51 0.29 16.24
C TYR A 59 -8.74 1.19 15.96
N GLY A 60 -9.14 1.31 14.69
CA GLY A 60 -10.37 1.98 14.28
C GLY A 60 -11.60 1.06 14.32
N PRO A 61 -12.80 1.57 14.00
CA PRO A 61 -14.01 0.78 13.97
C PRO A 61 -14.01 -0.26 12.84
N SER A 62 -14.87 -1.27 12.95
CA SER A 62 -15.17 -2.19 11.86
C SER A 62 -15.91 -1.50 10.72
N GLY A 63 -15.81 -2.05 9.50
CA GLY A 63 -16.55 -1.55 8.34
C GLY A 63 -15.99 -0.30 7.66
N ILE A 64 -14.82 0.22 8.10
CA ILE A 64 -14.13 1.34 7.44
C ILE A 64 -12.74 0.94 6.91
N GLY A 65 -12.30 1.62 5.86
CA GLY A 65 -10.97 1.49 5.28
C GLY A 65 -10.61 2.74 4.47
N VAL A 66 -9.40 2.77 3.96
CA VAL A 66 -8.89 3.89 3.15
C VAL A 66 -8.29 3.34 1.87
N LEU A 67 -8.58 4.02 0.78
CA LEU A 67 -7.85 3.95 -0.49
C LEU A 67 -7.16 5.29 -0.70
N TYR A 68 -5.83 5.28 -0.70
CA TYR A 68 -5.02 6.33 -1.31
C TYR A 68 -4.82 5.99 -2.78
N GLY A 69 -4.89 7.01 -3.63
CA GLY A 69 -4.45 6.94 -5.02
C GLY A 69 -3.74 8.22 -5.40
N LYS A 70 -2.77 8.14 -6.32
CA LYS A 70 -2.22 9.34 -6.96
C LYS A 70 -3.35 10.10 -7.68
N LYS A 71 -3.25 11.43 -7.72
CA LYS A 71 -4.35 12.28 -8.19
C LYS A 71 -4.78 11.95 -9.62
N ASP A 72 -3.81 11.83 -10.52
CA ASP A 72 -4.01 11.42 -11.91
C ASP A 72 -4.71 10.06 -12.02
N ARG A 73 -4.37 9.10 -11.14
CA ARG A 73 -5.02 7.78 -11.08
C ARG A 73 -6.44 7.78 -10.57
N LEU A 74 -6.86 8.82 -9.85
CA LEU A 74 -8.24 8.97 -9.36
C LEU A 74 -9.11 9.81 -10.29
N GLU A 75 -8.50 10.56 -11.20
CA GLU A 75 -9.18 11.39 -12.20
C GLU A 75 -9.33 10.67 -13.56
N GLU A 76 -8.68 9.50 -13.72
CA GLU A 76 -8.91 8.51 -14.79
C GLU A 76 -10.25 7.76 -14.62
#